data_AF-A0A946N7Q1-F1
#
_entry.id   AF-A0A946N7Q1-F1
#
_cell.length_a   1.000
_cell.length_b   1.000
_cell.length_c   1.000
_cell.angle_alpha   90.00
_cell.angle_beta   90.00
_cell.angle_gamma   90.00
#
_symmetry.space_group_name_H-M   'P 1'
#
loop_
_entity.id
_entity.type
_entity.pdbx_description
1 polymer ?
#
loop_
_entity_poly.entity_id
_entity_poly.type
_entity_poly.pdbx_seq_one_letter_code
_entity_poly.pdbx_strand_id
1 'polypeptide(L)'
;MLKVLKKTGIAAGIALAIVALQMGSVQAAEMDKPVASRQAVMKLYSYYMGQLGGMAKGKMPYDAKKAQGAATSLQAMANLDTSGMWLPGSGNDKLGTQTRAKPEIWSTYPEVSKKSKALKMALVDFVKVAGTGLDGLRSGIGPVGKACGACHKPFRAEKK
;
A
#
# COMPACT_ATOMS: atom_id res chain seq x y z
N MET A 1 -59.04 -39.71 5.84
CA MET A 1 -58.11 -39.75 6.99
C MET A 1 -56.69 -39.87 6.43
N LEU A 2 -55.97 -38.76 6.20
CA LEU A 2 -55.04 -38.06 7.11
C LEU A 2 -53.65 -38.74 7.25
N LYS A 3 -52.60 -37.98 6.84
CA LYS A 3 -51.14 -38.03 7.16
C LYS A 3 -50.30 -39.12 6.46
N VAL A 4 -49.28 -38.86 5.62
CA VAL A 4 -48.13 -37.92 5.57
C VAL A 4 -46.94 -38.30 6.50
N LEU A 5 -45.75 -38.36 5.86
CA LEU A 5 -44.34 -38.32 6.36
C LEU A 5 -43.80 -39.62 7.00
N LYS A 6 -42.60 -40.11 6.65
CA LYS A 6 -41.31 -39.41 6.70
C LYS A 6 -40.31 -39.88 5.64
N LYS A 7 -39.93 -38.98 4.73
CA LYS A 7 -38.60 -38.96 4.09
C LYS A 7 -37.97 -37.62 4.45
N THR A 8 -37.20 -37.57 5.53
CA THR A 8 -36.43 -36.37 5.91
C THR A 8 -35.06 -36.81 6.39
N GLY A 9 -34.06 -36.66 5.53
CA GLY A 9 -32.67 -36.94 5.86
C GLY A 9 -31.62 -36.25 5.00
N ILE A 10 -31.98 -35.40 4.02
CA ILE A 10 -30.98 -34.81 3.09
C ILE A 10 -31.17 -33.29 2.89
N ALA A 11 -32.05 -32.62 3.64
CA ALA A 11 -32.29 -31.18 3.47
C ALA A 11 -31.37 -30.26 4.30
N ALA A 12 -30.62 -30.79 5.28
CA ALA A 12 -29.85 -29.97 6.22
C ALA A 12 -28.45 -29.53 5.72
N GLY A 13 -27.91 -30.16 4.67
CA GLY A 13 -26.55 -29.85 4.18
C GLY A 13 -26.46 -28.63 3.26
N ILE A 14 -27.54 -28.28 2.54
CA ILE A 14 -27.51 -27.23 1.51
C ILE A 14 -27.69 -25.82 2.11
N ALA A 15 -28.37 -25.70 3.26
CA ALA A 15 -28.61 -24.40 3.91
C ALA A 15 -27.35 -23.80 4.55
N LEU A 16 -26.39 -24.61 5.04
CA LEU A 16 -25.14 -24.09 5.62
C LEU A 16 -24.14 -23.57 4.57
N ALA A 17 -24.20 -24.06 3.33
CA ALA A 17 -23.25 -23.65 2.28
C ALA A 17 -23.53 -22.23 1.76
N ILE A 18 -24.79 -21.76 1.82
CA ILE A 18 -25.20 -20.45 1.28
C ILE A 18 -24.79 -19.31 2.21
N VAL A 19 -24.79 -19.52 3.53
CA VAL A 19 -24.39 -18.49 4.51
C VAL A 19 -22.88 -18.21 4.46
N ALA A 20 -22.05 -19.22 4.21
CA ALA A 20 -20.60 -19.06 4.13
C ALA A 20 -20.14 -18.22 2.92
N LEU A 21 -20.85 -18.25 1.79
CA LEU A 21 -20.52 -17.42 0.62
C LEU A 21 -20.87 -15.94 0.82
N GLN A 22 -21.87 -15.62 1.64
CA GLN A 22 -22.30 -14.23 1.87
C GLN A 22 -21.36 -13.47 2.82
N MET A 23 -20.72 -14.16 3.77
CA MET A 23 -19.80 -13.51 4.71
C MET A 23 -18.49 -13.06 4.03
N GLY A 24 -18.02 -13.78 3.00
CA GLY A 24 -16.79 -13.43 2.28
C GLY A 24 -16.94 -12.19 1.39
N SER A 25 -18.11 -11.96 0.80
CA SER A 25 -18.37 -10.83 -0.10
C SER A 25 -18.59 -9.50 0.65
N VAL A 26 -19.22 -9.52 1.82
CA VAL A 26 -19.40 -8.33 2.66
C VAL A 26 -18.06 -7.80 3.17
N GLN A 27 -17.17 -8.69 3.64
CA GLN A 27 -15.86 -8.29 4.14
C GLN A 27 -14.98 -7.67 3.04
N ALA A 28 -15.08 -8.16 1.80
CA ALA A 28 -14.32 -7.61 0.67
C ALA A 28 -14.79 -6.19 0.30
N ALA A 29 -16.11 -5.96 0.25
CA ALA A 29 -16.69 -4.65 -0.07
C ALA A 29 -16.30 -3.57 0.95
N GLU A 30 -16.18 -3.92 2.23
CA GLU A 30 -15.71 -2.99 3.27
C GLU A 30 -14.21 -2.63 3.12
N MET A 31 -13.42 -3.50 2.48
CA MET A 31 -11.98 -3.28 2.28
C MET A 31 -11.66 -2.45 1.02
N ASP A 32 -12.60 -2.29 0.09
CA ASP A 32 -12.37 -1.58 -1.17
C ASP A 32 -11.86 -0.15 -0.95
N LYS A 33 -12.51 0.63 -0.06
CA LYS A 33 -12.11 2.02 0.22
C LYS A 33 -10.72 2.13 0.90
N PRO A 34 -10.43 1.38 1.99
CA PRO A 34 -9.08 1.34 2.57
C PRO A 34 -8.00 0.95 1.56
N VAL A 35 -8.23 -0.11 0.80
CA VAL A 35 -7.27 -0.64 -0.19
C VAL A 35 -7.03 0.38 -1.30
N ALA A 36 -8.09 0.94 -1.88
CA ALA A 36 -7.98 1.95 -2.93
C ALA A 36 -7.27 3.21 -2.44
N SER A 37 -7.54 3.64 -1.20
CA SER A 37 -6.93 4.83 -0.59
C SER A 37 -5.41 4.66 -0.41
N ARG A 38 -4.94 3.55 0.16
CA ARG A 38 -3.47 3.32 0.26
C ARG A 38 -2.81 3.18 -1.10
N GLN A 39 -3.48 2.58 -2.08
CA GLN A 39 -2.96 2.46 -3.44
C GLN A 39 -2.86 3.83 -4.13
N ALA A 40 -3.83 4.74 -3.90
CA ALA A 40 -3.78 6.10 -4.40
C ALA A 40 -2.58 6.88 -3.81
N VAL A 41 -2.34 6.77 -2.50
CA VAL A 41 -1.14 7.33 -1.85
C VAL A 41 0.14 6.77 -2.49
N MET A 42 0.20 5.46 -2.72
CA MET A 42 1.35 4.82 -3.39
C MET A 42 1.53 5.26 -4.85
N LYS A 43 0.44 5.55 -5.55
CA LYS A 43 0.47 6.09 -6.91
C LYS A 43 1.05 7.51 -6.93
N LEU A 44 0.65 8.35 -5.96
CA LEU A 44 1.21 9.70 -5.82
C LEU A 44 2.70 9.65 -5.43
N TYR A 45 3.12 8.75 -4.53
CA TYR A 45 4.56 8.53 -4.29
C TYR A 45 5.30 8.19 -5.57
N SER A 46 4.78 7.26 -6.36
CA SER A 46 5.40 6.84 -7.62
C SER A 46 5.50 7.99 -8.63
N TYR A 47 4.50 8.87 -8.69
CA TYR A 47 4.49 10.02 -9.59
C TYR A 47 5.66 10.98 -9.27
N TYR A 48 5.76 11.44 -8.02
CA TYR A 48 6.81 12.38 -7.61
C TYR A 48 8.20 11.74 -7.63
N MET A 49 8.34 10.48 -7.20
CA MET A 49 9.61 9.75 -7.34
C MET A 49 10.02 9.59 -8.80
N GLY A 50 9.06 9.43 -9.72
CA GLY A 50 9.30 9.36 -11.15
C GLY A 50 9.88 10.65 -11.72
N GLN A 51 9.33 11.81 -11.34
CA GLN A 51 9.84 13.12 -11.73
C GLN A 51 11.27 13.34 -11.24
N LEU A 52 11.51 13.11 -9.95
CA LEU A 52 12.81 13.27 -9.32
C LEU A 52 13.85 12.31 -9.91
N GLY A 53 13.46 11.05 -10.14
CA GLY A 53 14.32 10.06 -10.80
C GLY A 53 14.60 10.39 -12.26
N GLY A 54 13.64 11.00 -12.97
CA GLY A 54 13.81 11.51 -14.32
C GLY A 54 14.87 12.60 -14.39
N MET A 55 14.76 13.60 -13.51
CA MET A 55 15.74 14.70 -13.38
C MET A 55 17.13 14.15 -12.99
N ALA A 56 17.20 13.29 -11.97
CA ALA A 56 18.46 12.72 -11.48
C ALA A 56 19.21 11.93 -12.57
N LYS A 57 18.48 11.23 -13.43
CA LYS A 57 19.01 10.43 -14.55
C LYS A 57 19.22 11.23 -15.85
N GLY A 58 18.94 12.54 -15.86
CA GLY A 58 19.04 13.36 -17.07
C GLY A 58 18.02 13.03 -18.15
N LYS A 59 16.93 12.33 -17.82
CA LYS A 59 15.81 12.05 -18.75
C LYS A 59 14.90 13.26 -18.94
N MET A 60 15.02 14.26 -18.07
CA MET A 60 14.40 15.57 -18.19
C MET A 60 15.32 16.61 -17.54
N PRO A 61 15.24 17.90 -17.93
CA PRO A 61 16.03 18.95 -17.32
C PRO A 61 15.78 19.05 -15.82
N TYR A 62 16.85 19.30 -15.05
CA TYR A 62 16.72 19.63 -13.64
C TYR A 62 16.04 20.99 -13.48
N ASP A 63 15.06 21.05 -12.58
CA ASP A 63 14.34 22.25 -12.20
C ASP A 63 14.26 22.27 -10.67
N ALA A 64 14.98 23.22 -10.05
CA ALA A 64 15.13 23.28 -8.60
C ALA A 64 13.78 23.40 -7.88
N LYS A 65 12.85 24.20 -8.43
CA LYS A 65 11.53 24.41 -7.83
C LYS A 65 10.68 23.14 -7.93
N LYS A 66 10.72 22.45 -9.07
CA LYS A 66 10.00 21.17 -9.23
C LYS A 66 10.60 20.06 -8.37
N ALA A 67 11.92 19.99 -8.28
CA ALA A 67 12.60 19.01 -7.42
C ALA A 67 12.25 19.23 -5.94
N GLN A 68 12.34 20.48 -5.48
CA GLN A 68 11.94 20.83 -4.12
C GLN A 68 10.46 20.52 -3.86
N GLY A 69 9.57 20.93 -4.77
CA GLY A 69 8.14 20.68 -4.67
C GLY A 69 7.81 19.18 -4.58
N ALA A 70 8.42 18.37 -5.44
CA ALA A 70 8.24 16.92 -5.42
C ALA A 70 8.75 16.29 -4.11
N ALA A 71 9.91 16.70 -3.60
CA ALA A 71 10.43 16.22 -2.33
C ALA A 71 9.50 16.57 -1.14
N THR A 72 9.00 17.81 -1.09
CA THR A 72 8.05 18.25 -0.07
C THR A 72 6.72 17.49 -0.17
N SER A 73 6.22 17.23 -1.38
CA SER A 73 5.01 16.41 -1.58
C SER A 73 5.20 14.97 -1.07
N LEU A 74 6.36 14.35 -1.33
CA LEU A 74 6.69 13.05 -0.78
C LEU A 74 6.69 13.06 0.75
N GLN A 75 7.32 14.06 1.36
CA GLN A 75 7.34 14.21 2.82
C GLN A 75 5.94 14.39 3.41
N ALA A 76 5.10 15.22 2.79
CA ALA A 76 3.72 15.44 3.22
C ALA A 76 2.92 14.13 3.21
N MET A 77 3.01 13.36 2.12
CA MET A 77 2.36 12.05 2.03
C MET A 77 2.89 11.06 3.08
N ALA A 78 4.19 11.09 3.38
CA ALA A 78 4.79 10.24 4.41
C ALA A 78 4.26 10.55 5.80
N ASN A 79 3.85 11.79 6.04
CA ASN A 79 3.31 12.25 7.31
C ASN A 79 1.79 12.06 7.46
N LEU A 80 1.07 11.67 6.41
CA LEU A 80 -0.35 11.33 6.53
C LEU A 80 -0.55 10.19 7.53
N ASP A 81 -1.58 10.30 8.36
CA ASP A 81 -2.11 9.14 9.07
C ASP A 81 -2.80 8.23 8.06
N THR A 82 -2.24 7.03 7.89
CA THR A 82 -2.76 6.03 6.95
C THR A 82 -3.28 4.79 7.67
N SER A 83 -3.38 4.81 9.01
CA SER A 83 -3.81 3.66 9.82
C SER A 83 -5.14 3.06 9.32
N GLY A 84 -6.13 3.91 9.03
CA GLY A 84 -7.42 3.50 8.47
C GLY A 84 -7.38 2.88 7.06
N MET A 85 -6.24 2.97 6.35
CA MET A 85 -6.06 2.37 5.03
C MET A 85 -5.42 0.96 5.09
N TRP A 86 -4.86 0.59 6.25
CA TRP A 86 -4.10 -0.66 6.47
C TRP A 86 -4.81 -1.59 7.46
N LEU A 87 -6.13 -1.74 7.32
CA LEU A 87 -6.93 -2.61 8.18
C LEU A 87 -6.48 -4.09 8.11
N PRO A 88 -6.45 -4.82 9.23
CA PRO A 88 -6.21 -6.26 9.23
C PRO A 88 -7.19 -7.00 8.32
N GLY A 89 -6.74 -8.08 7.67
CA GLY A 89 -7.54 -8.84 6.72
C GLY A 89 -7.61 -8.21 5.31
N SER A 90 -6.99 -7.04 5.09
CA SER A 90 -6.89 -6.44 3.75
C SER A 90 -5.67 -6.90 2.94
N GLY A 91 -5.13 -8.09 3.27
CA GLY A 91 -4.00 -8.71 2.57
C GLY A 91 -4.42 -9.47 1.31
N ASN A 92 -3.45 -9.79 0.47
CA ASN A 92 -3.68 -10.56 -0.76
C ASN A 92 -4.04 -12.03 -0.50
N ASP A 93 -3.80 -12.52 0.71
CA ASP A 93 -4.27 -13.81 1.21
C ASP A 93 -5.80 -13.86 1.37
N LYS A 94 -6.44 -12.70 1.58
CA LYS A 94 -7.89 -12.56 1.70
C LYS A 94 -8.54 -11.96 0.46
N LEU A 95 -7.89 -10.97 -0.15
CA LEU A 95 -8.46 -10.15 -1.23
C LEU A 95 -7.89 -10.49 -2.63
N GLY A 96 -7.04 -11.51 -2.73
CA GLY A 96 -6.50 -11.97 -4.00
C GLY A 96 -5.78 -10.84 -4.77
N THR A 97 -6.19 -10.61 -6.03
CA THR A 97 -5.56 -9.64 -6.93
C THR A 97 -5.94 -8.19 -6.67
N GLN A 98 -6.93 -7.91 -5.80
CA GLN A 98 -7.32 -6.54 -5.46
C GLN A 98 -6.18 -5.79 -4.74
N THR A 99 -5.24 -6.52 -4.14
CA THR A 99 -4.11 -5.93 -3.44
C THR A 99 -2.85 -6.77 -3.60
N ARG A 100 -1.69 -6.11 -3.55
CA ARG A 100 -0.37 -6.77 -3.52
C ARG A 100 0.27 -6.76 -2.14
N ALA A 101 -0.44 -6.22 -1.13
CA ALA A 101 0.03 -6.25 0.24
C ALA A 101 0.01 -7.69 0.73
N LYS A 102 1.17 -8.22 1.11
CA LYS A 102 1.25 -9.56 1.68
C LYS A 102 0.88 -9.52 3.18
N PRO A 103 0.34 -10.62 3.76
CA PRO A 103 -0.09 -10.65 5.16
C PRO A 103 1.01 -10.30 6.18
N GLU A 104 2.29 -10.47 5.81
CA GLU A 104 3.42 -10.20 6.70
C GLU A 104 3.53 -8.74 7.14
N ILE A 105 2.90 -7.81 6.42
CA ILE A 105 2.87 -6.41 6.84
C ILE A 105 2.15 -6.21 8.19
N TRP A 106 1.20 -7.08 8.54
CA TRP A 106 0.49 -7.05 9.82
C TRP A 106 1.18 -7.89 10.89
N SER A 107 1.72 -9.06 10.53
CA SER A 107 2.33 -9.97 11.52
C SER A 107 3.71 -9.52 12.02
N THR A 108 4.35 -8.58 11.32
CA THR A 108 5.70 -8.10 11.67
C THR A 108 5.71 -6.81 12.50
N TYR A 109 4.58 -6.40 13.09
CA TYR A 109 4.58 -5.22 13.96
C TYR A 109 5.51 -5.44 15.18
N PRO A 110 6.36 -4.47 15.57
CA PRO A 110 6.45 -3.09 15.09
C PRO A 110 7.46 -2.84 13.95
N GLU A 111 8.09 -3.86 13.37
CA GLU A 111 9.12 -3.72 12.32
C GLU A 111 8.63 -2.95 11.10
N VAL A 112 7.38 -3.17 10.67
CA VAL A 112 6.76 -2.38 9.60
C VAL A 112 6.74 -0.87 9.92
N SER A 113 6.44 -0.51 11.17
CA SER A 113 6.38 0.88 11.62
C SER A 113 7.77 1.52 11.60
N LYS A 114 8.82 0.77 11.97
CA LYS A 114 10.22 1.22 11.85
C LYS A 114 10.59 1.57 10.41
N LYS A 115 10.10 0.82 9.42
CA LYS A 115 10.35 1.12 7.99
C LYS A 115 9.65 2.40 7.54
N SER A 116 8.41 2.62 7.98
CA SER A 116 7.69 3.87 7.73
C SER A 116 8.40 5.08 8.36
N LYS A 117 8.93 4.93 9.59
CA LYS A 117 9.75 5.96 10.24
C LYS A 117 11.04 6.24 9.47
N ALA A 118 11.73 5.20 8.99
CA ALA A 118 12.93 5.36 8.18
C ALA A 118 12.67 6.14 6.88
N LEU A 119 11.53 5.89 6.21
CA LEU A 119 11.11 6.68 5.04
C LEU A 119 10.88 8.15 5.41
N LYS A 120 10.16 8.44 6.51
CA LYS A 120 9.95 9.81 6.99
C LYS A 120 11.27 10.54 7.23
N MET A 121 12.22 9.89 7.90
CA MET A 121 13.54 10.47 8.17
C MET A 121 14.33 10.73 6.87
N ALA A 122 14.37 9.77 5.95
CA ALA A 122 15.02 9.96 4.66
C ALA A 122 14.42 11.15 3.88
N LEU A 123 13.10 11.35 3.97
CA LEU A 123 12.42 12.48 3.34
C LEU A 123 12.71 13.81 4.03
N VAL A 124 12.84 13.85 5.36
CA VAL A 124 13.29 15.05 6.09
C VAL A 124 14.65 15.52 5.60
N ASP A 125 15.60 14.59 5.41
CA ASP A 125 16.93 14.94 4.92
C ASP A 125 16.92 15.29 3.43
N PHE A 126 16.14 14.56 2.62
CA PHE A 126 16.05 14.83 1.20
C PHE A 126 15.46 16.21 0.88
N VAL A 127 14.44 16.65 1.62
CA VAL A 127 13.84 17.98 1.46
C VAL A 127 14.85 19.11 1.64
N LYS A 128 15.94 18.91 2.40
CA LYS A 128 17.00 19.93 2.60
C LYS A 128 17.88 20.13 1.36
N VAL A 129 17.96 19.13 0.47
CA VAL A 129 18.93 19.11 -0.63
C VAL A 129 18.29 18.99 -2.02
N ALA A 130 17.03 18.61 -2.13
CA ALA A 130 16.39 18.33 -3.41
C ALA A 130 16.40 19.52 -4.38
N GLY A 131 16.27 20.75 -3.86
CA GLY A 131 16.28 21.99 -4.66
C GLY A 131 17.65 22.66 -4.78
N THR A 132 18.72 22.14 -4.18
CA THR A 132 20.02 22.84 -4.11
C THR A 132 20.94 22.59 -5.31
N GLY A 133 20.48 21.78 -6.27
CA GLY A 133 21.22 21.43 -7.47
C GLY A 133 21.07 19.95 -7.82
N LEU A 134 21.58 19.57 -8.99
CA LEU A 134 21.51 18.17 -9.46
C LEU A 134 22.24 17.20 -8.51
N ASP A 135 23.34 17.63 -7.90
CA ASP A 135 24.09 16.81 -6.94
C ASP A 135 23.34 16.64 -5.61
N GLY A 136 22.67 17.69 -5.14
CA GLY A 136 21.77 17.63 -3.99
C GLY A 136 20.62 16.65 -4.22
N LEU A 137 19.97 16.74 -5.40
CA LEU A 137 18.95 15.78 -5.83
C LEU A 137 19.48 14.34 -5.86
N ARG A 138 20.62 14.10 -6.52
CA ARG A 138 21.18 12.75 -6.70
C ARG A 138 21.61 12.11 -5.40
N SER A 139 22.25 12.87 -4.51
CA SER A 139 22.68 12.38 -3.20
C SER A 139 21.47 12.08 -2.29
N GLY A 140 20.44 12.93 -2.32
CA GLY A 140 19.28 12.78 -1.42
C GLY A 140 18.22 11.77 -1.86
N ILE A 141 18.04 11.53 -3.17
CA ILE A 141 16.98 10.61 -3.66
C ILE A 141 17.30 9.13 -3.37
N GLY A 142 18.59 8.78 -3.28
CA GLY A 142 19.04 7.40 -3.06
C GLY A 142 18.52 6.78 -1.75
N PRO A 143 18.74 7.41 -0.59
CA PRO A 143 18.18 6.97 0.70
C PRO A 143 16.66 6.80 0.69
N VAL A 144 15.91 7.70 0.05
CA VAL A 144 14.45 7.59 -0.10
C VAL A 144 14.09 6.32 -0.88
N GLY A 145 14.74 6.08 -2.02
CA GLY A 145 14.54 4.85 -2.81
C GLY A 145 14.85 3.58 -2.03
N LYS A 146 15.92 3.58 -1.20
CA LYS A 146 16.25 2.45 -0.32
C LYS A 146 15.15 2.21 0.71
N ALA A 147 14.58 3.25 1.31
CA ALA A 147 13.47 3.12 2.25
C ALA A 147 12.20 2.55 1.58
N CYS A 148 11.87 2.99 0.37
CA CYS A 148 10.78 2.38 -0.41
C CYS A 148 11.02 0.88 -0.65
N GLY A 149 12.25 0.51 -1.04
CA GLY A 149 12.64 -0.89 -1.26
C GLY A 149 12.59 -1.75 0.00
N ALA A 150 12.96 -1.18 1.16
CA ALA A 150 12.93 -1.89 2.43
C ALA A 150 11.52 -2.35 2.84
N CYS A 151 10.48 -1.62 2.43
CA CYS A 151 9.08 -2.01 2.63
C CYS A 151 8.57 -2.93 1.51
N HIS A 152 8.83 -2.59 0.24
CA HIS A 152 8.29 -3.34 -0.89
C HIS A 152 8.85 -4.76 -1.01
N LYS A 153 10.15 -4.97 -0.79
CA LYS A 153 10.79 -6.30 -0.93
C LYS A 153 10.11 -7.37 -0.05
N PRO A 154 9.92 -7.15 1.26
CA PRO A 154 9.23 -8.13 2.09
C PRO A 154 7.71 -8.13 1.84
N PHE A 155 7.07 -6.96 1.75
CA PHE A 155 5.62 -6.84 1.96
C PHE A 155 4.77 -6.62 0.72
N ARG A 156 5.37 -6.49 -0.47
CA ARG A 156 4.63 -6.33 -1.73
C ARG A 156 4.87 -7.53 -2.63
N ALA A 157 3.82 -8.30 -2.94
CA ALA A 157 3.88 -9.36 -3.94
C ALA A 157 4.31 -8.79 -5.30
N GLU A 158 4.93 -9.56 -6.19
CA GLU A 158 5.28 -9.09 -7.53
C GLU A 158 4.04 -8.78 -8.39
N LYS A 159 4.22 -8.05 -9.50
CA LYS A 159 3.14 -7.94 -10.49
C LYS A 159 3.06 -9.29 -11.20
N LYS A 160 1.86 -9.84 -11.32
CA LYS A 160 1.59 -10.94 -12.25
C LYS A 160 1.45 -10.38 -13.65
#